data_AF-A0A1W2EQW5-F1
#
_entry.id   AF-A0A1W2EQW5-F1
#
_cell.length_a   1.000
_cell.length_b   1.000
_cell.length_c   1.000
_cell.angle_alpha   90.00
_cell.angle_beta   90.00
_cell.angle_gamma   90.00
#
_symmetry.space_group_name_H-M   'P 1'
#
loop_
_entity.id
_entity.type
_entity.pdbx_description
1 polymer ?
#
loop_
_entity_poly.entity_id
_entity_poly.type
_entity_poly.pdbx_seq_one_letter_code
_entity_poly.pdbx_strand_id
1 'polypeptide(L)'
;MRWPLDIWRTLFAPDVGTDHSTEPLNYENTQIARGAYLVQGLGHCGSCHTPRALTLQEKSLDERDSSFLAGGQVIDGWVATSLRASSPDGLGAWSEQDIVDTLRNGRNAHFASIGPMNDVIQHSGQYLTDQDLAAIALYLKSLPEIQGSSKVGFKADETTAKALWSGESPSRGAEIYVDNCAACHRTDGHGYEEVFPRLVGNPSVLAEDPSSMIRVILGGSRLPSTQQAPSDLVMPDFGWRLNDQEAAQLVSFIRNSWGNKAPQVSDQQVADVRKAMKEEHEQALASSEKQLIAH
;
A
#
# COMPACT_ATOMS: atom_id res chain seq x y z
N MET A 1 -33.26 -10.63 -7.79
CA MET A 1 -32.94 -10.63 -9.24
C MET A 1 -31.65 -9.86 -9.44
N ARG A 2 -30.65 -10.43 -10.12
CA ARG A 2 -29.30 -9.84 -10.31
C ARG A 2 -29.11 -9.14 -11.67
N TRP A 3 -30.21 -8.83 -12.37
CA TRP A 3 -30.19 -8.28 -13.73
C TRP A 3 -29.29 -7.03 -13.95
N PRO A 4 -29.08 -6.11 -12.98
CA PRO A 4 -28.14 -5.00 -13.18
C PRO A 4 -26.68 -5.46 -13.25
N LEU A 5 -26.32 -6.49 -12.47
CA LEU A 5 -24.99 -7.10 -12.51
C LEU A 5 -24.78 -7.90 -13.79
N ASP A 6 -25.83 -8.53 -14.33
CA ASP A 6 -25.76 -9.24 -15.60
C ASP A 6 -25.47 -8.26 -16.75
N ILE A 7 -26.16 -7.12 -16.79
CA ILE A 7 -25.89 -6.05 -17.77
C ILE A 7 -24.47 -5.50 -17.60
N TRP A 8 -24.07 -5.18 -16.37
CA TRP A 8 -22.74 -4.67 -16.09
C TRP A 8 -21.65 -5.64 -16.55
N ARG A 9 -21.82 -6.93 -16.25
CA ARG A 9 -20.90 -7.99 -16.68
C ARG A 9 -20.82 -8.06 -18.20
N THR A 10 -21.96 -8.01 -18.90
CA THR A 10 -21.97 -8.01 -20.38
C THR A 10 -21.25 -6.80 -20.97
N LEU A 11 -21.26 -5.65 -20.30
CA LEU A 11 -20.61 -4.43 -20.80
C LEU A 11 -19.10 -4.37 -20.52
N PHE A 12 -18.64 -4.92 -19.40
CA PHE A 12 -17.29 -4.65 -18.89
C PHE A 12 -16.43 -5.89 -18.63
N ALA A 13 -17.01 -7.08 -18.50
CA ALA A 13 -16.22 -8.29 -18.29
C ALA A 13 -15.65 -8.78 -19.63
N PRO A 14 -14.36 -9.14 -19.70
CA PRO A 14 -13.80 -9.76 -20.89
C PRO A 14 -14.47 -11.12 -21.16
N ASP A 15 -14.56 -11.48 -22.44
CA ASP A 15 -15.12 -12.76 -22.86
C ASP A 15 -14.24 -13.92 -22.37
N VAL A 16 -14.88 -14.90 -21.72
CA VAL A 16 -14.20 -16.07 -21.17
C VAL A 16 -13.68 -16.94 -22.32
N GLY A 17 -12.36 -16.98 -22.51
CA GLY A 17 -11.70 -17.85 -23.49
C GLY A 17 -11.25 -17.21 -24.80
N THR A 18 -11.43 -15.89 -24.98
CA THR A 18 -10.88 -15.14 -26.13
C THR A 18 -9.87 -14.06 -25.72
N ASP A 19 -9.65 -13.86 -24.42
CA ASP A 19 -8.61 -12.98 -23.94
C ASP A 19 -7.24 -13.66 -24.00
N HIS A 20 -6.55 -13.42 -25.11
CA HIS A 20 -5.21 -13.92 -25.40
C HIS A 20 -4.11 -12.93 -24.96
N SER A 21 -4.43 -11.87 -24.22
CA SER A 21 -3.47 -10.82 -23.82
C SER A 21 -2.24 -11.39 -23.09
N THR A 22 -2.44 -12.44 -22.29
CA THR A 22 -1.39 -13.13 -21.50
C THR A 22 -0.77 -14.33 -22.20
N GLU A 23 -1.07 -14.57 -23.49
CA GLU A 23 -0.49 -15.71 -24.20
C GLU A 23 1.04 -15.58 -24.30
N PRO A 24 1.80 -16.67 -24.07
CA PRO A 24 3.26 -16.65 -24.14
C PRO A 24 3.83 -16.09 -25.45
N LEU A 25 3.07 -16.16 -26.55
CA LEU A 25 3.48 -15.68 -27.86
C LEU A 25 3.50 -14.15 -27.99
N ASN A 26 2.88 -13.42 -27.07
CA ASN A 26 2.88 -11.95 -27.06
C ASN A 26 4.10 -11.34 -26.35
N TYR A 27 4.90 -12.16 -25.67
CA TYR A 27 6.10 -11.72 -24.96
C TYR A 27 7.31 -12.48 -25.49
N GLU A 28 8.40 -11.77 -25.78
CA GLU A 28 9.67 -12.40 -26.19
C GLU A 28 10.29 -13.23 -25.06
N ASN A 29 10.01 -12.88 -23.79
CA ASN A 29 10.49 -13.57 -22.61
C ASN A 29 9.34 -14.34 -21.93
N THR A 30 9.47 -15.67 -21.87
CA THR A 30 8.47 -16.58 -21.29
C THR A 30 8.27 -16.38 -19.78
N GLN A 31 9.28 -15.90 -19.06
CA GLN A 31 9.16 -15.56 -17.65
C GLN A 31 8.35 -14.27 -17.44
N ILE A 32 8.49 -13.28 -18.34
CA ILE A 32 7.63 -12.09 -18.35
C ILE A 32 6.19 -12.50 -18.70
N ALA A 33 5.98 -13.38 -19.67
CA ALA A 33 4.65 -13.91 -19.97
C ALA A 33 4.00 -14.59 -18.77
N ARG A 34 4.78 -15.38 -18.01
CA ARG A 34 4.30 -16.02 -16.78
C ARG A 34 3.92 -14.98 -15.73
N GLY A 35 4.71 -13.93 -15.56
CA GLY A 35 4.42 -12.83 -14.66
C GLY A 35 3.15 -12.08 -15.07
N ALA A 36 3.00 -11.75 -16.35
CA ALA A 36 1.81 -11.14 -16.92
C ALA A 36 0.56 -11.95 -16.63
N TYR A 37 0.60 -13.26 -16.89
CA TYR A 37 -0.48 -14.20 -16.59
C TYR A 37 -0.90 -14.20 -15.11
N LEU A 38 0.10 -14.19 -14.21
CA LEU A 38 -0.16 -14.15 -12.76
C LEU A 38 -0.71 -12.80 -12.31
N VAL A 39 -0.22 -11.69 -12.84
CA VAL A 39 -0.57 -10.34 -12.37
C VAL A 39 -1.90 -9.84 -12.96
N GLN A 40 -2.13 -10.04 -14.26
CA GLN A 40 -3.35 -9.60 -14.96
C GLN A 40 -4.54 -10.50 -14.65
N GLY A 41 -4.31 -11.80 -14.48
CA GLY A 41 -5.35 -12.80 -14.25
C GLY A 41 -5.42 -13.25 -12.80
N LEU A 42 -4.71 -14.34 -12.49
CA LEU A 42 -4.94 -15.12 -11.26
C LEU A 42 -4.73 -14.34 -9.95
N GLY A 43 -3.75 -13.45 -9.93
CA GLY A 43 -3.38 -12.65 -8.75
C GLY A 43 -4.29 -11.47 -8.51
N HIS A 44 -5.13 -11.08 -9.49
CA HIS A 44 -6.07 -9.96 -9.41
C HIS A 44 -5.42 -8.65 -8.92
N CYS A 45 -4.14 -8.42 -9.26
CA CYS A 45 -3.40 -7.24 -8.77
C CYS A 45 -4.08 -5.94 -9.20
N GLY A 46 -4.65 -5.92 -10.41
CA GLY A 46 -5.42 -4.80 -10.96
C GLY A 46 -6.65 -4.42 -10.13
N SER A 47 -7.28 -5.39 -9.46
CA SER A 47 -8.52 -5.15 -8.71
C SER A 47 -8.39 -4.09 -7.61
N CYS A 48 -7.17 -3.95 -7.06
CA CYS A 48 -6.81 -2.92 -6.10
C CYS A 48 -5.90 -1.85 -6.72
N HIS A 49 -4.92 -2.24 -7.53
CA HIS A 49 -3.87 -1.33 -7.99
C HIS A 49 -4.17 -0.63 -9.32
N THR A 50 -5.34 -0.83 -9.92
CA THR A 50 -5.81 -0.08 -11.10
C THR A 50 -6.95 0.86 -10.72
N PRO A 51 -6.98 2.12 -11.23
CA PRO A 51 -8.09 3.02 -10.95
C PRO A 51 -9.41 2.47 -11.50
N ARG A 52 -10.52 2.75 -10.81
CA ARG A 52 -11.86 2.40 -11.27
C ARG A 52 -12.54 3.56 -11.99
N ALA A 53 -13.40 3.25 -12.96
CA ALA A 53 -14.28 4.22 -13.59
C ALA A 53 -15.51 4.50 -12.69
N LEU A 54 -16.34 5.48 -13.08
CA LEU A 54 -17.57 5.82 -12.34
C LEU A 54 -18.55 4.65 -12.22
N THR A 55 -18.48 3.71 -13.17
CA THR A 55 -19.28 2.47 -13.19
C THR A 55 -18.60 1.32 -12.41
N LEU A 56 -17.57 1.61 -11.61
CA LEU A 56 -16.86 0.68 -10.71
C LEU A 56 -16.04 -0.45 -11.36
N GLN A 57 -15.93 -0.53 -12.69
CA GLN A 57 -14.97 -1.42 -13.36
C GLN A 57 -13.55 -0.85 -13.32
N GLU A 58 -12.56 -1.72 -13.39
CA GLU A 58 -11.16 -1.35 -13.62
C GLU A 58 -11.04 -0.60 -14.96
N LYS A 59 -10.27 0.50 -14.99
CA LYS A 59 -10.06 1.26 -16.23
C LYS A 59 -9.24 0.51 -17.26
N SER A 60 -8.41 -0.43 -16.84
CA SER A 60 -7.62 -1.30 -17.69
C SER A 60 -7.39 -2.65 -17.03
N LEU A 61 -7.19 -3.69 -17.84
CA LEU A 61 -6.90 -5.05 -17.40
C LEU A 61 -5.47 -5.49 -17.75
N ASP A 62 -4.72 -4.69 -18.52
CA ASP A 62 -3.37 -5.04 -18.97
C ASP A 62 -2.49 -3.80 -19.26
N GLU A 63 -1.21 -4.03 -19.54
CA GLU A 63 -0.19 -2.99 -19.68
C GLU A 63 -0.34 -2.07 -20.90
N ARG A 64 -1.22 -2.37 -21.86
CA ARG A 64 -1.39 -1.58 -23.09
C ARG A 64 -1.94 -0.18 -22.80
N ASP A 65 -2.65 -0.03 -21.68
CA ASP A 65 -3.13 1.24 -21.16
C ASP A 65 -2.30 1.65 -19.94
N SER A 66 -1.91 2.94 -19.86
CA SER A 66 -1.06 3.45 -18.77
C SER A 66 -1.73 3.49 -17.40
N SER A 67 -3.06 3.34 -17.33
CA SER A 67 -3.81 3.29 -16.07
C SER A 67 -3.73 1.94 -15.35
N PHE A 68 -3.40 0.84 -16.06
CA PHE A 68 -3.25 -0.47 -15.43
C PHE A 68 -2.13 -0.44 -14.39
N LEU A 69 -2.41 -0.87 -13.16
CA LEU A 69 -1.46 -0.86 -12.04
C LEU A 69 -0.89 0.53 -11.68
N ALA A 70 -1.58 1.60 -12.06
CA ALA A 70 -1.16 2.98 -11.79
C ALA A 70 -1.45 3.47 -10.37
N GLY A 71 -1.95 2.59 -9.51
CA GLY A 71 -2.49 2.92 -8.20
C GLY A 71 -4.01 2.82 -8.20
N GLY A 72 -4.58 2.63 -7.02
CA GLY A 72 -6.01 2.48 -6.82
C GLY A 72 -6.65 3.67 -6.14
N GLN A 73 -7.98 3.67 -6.15
CA GLN A 73 -8.75 4.48 -5.20
C GLN A 73 -8.63 3.90 -3.80
N VAL A 74 -9.18 4.61 -2.81
CA VAL A 74 -9.32 4.08 -1.45
C VAL A 74 -10.27 2.88 -1.47
N ILE A 75 -9.78 1.71 -1.05
CA ILE A 75 -10.53 0.46 -0.90
C ILE A 75 -10.42 0.05 0.56
N ASP A 76 -11.57 -0.10 1.23
CA ASP A 76 -11.66 -0.44 2.66
C ASP A 76 -10.83 0.49 3.57
N GLY A 77 -10.73 1.78 3.19
CA GLY A 77 -9.94 2.78 3.91
C GLY A 77 -8.43 2.77 3.60
N TRP A 78 -7.99 1.98 2.63
CA TRP A 78 -6.59 1.83 2.23
C TRP A 78 -6.34 2.30 0.80
N VAL A 79 -5.21 2.98 0.59
CA VAL A 79 -4.77 3.49 -0.70
C VAL A 79 -3.83 2.46 -1.32
N ALA A 80 -4.22 1.87 -2.44
CA ALA A 80 -3.34 1.00 -3.21
C ALA A 80 -2.34 1.86 -4.00
N THR A 81 -1.05 1.72 -3.68
CA THR A 81 0.02 2.48 -4.37
C THR A 81 0.21 1.99 -5.81
N SER A 82 0.84 2.80 -6.66
CA SER A 82 1.24 2.36 -8.00
C SER A 82 2.17 1.14 -7.94
N LEU A 83 1.94 0.14 -8.79
CA LEU A 83 2.88 -0.96 -9.03
C LEU A 83 3.64 -0.80 -10.36
N ARG A 84 3.55 0.37 -11.00
CA ARG A 84 4.42 0.70 -12.13
C ARG A 84 5.78 1.13 -11.64
N ALA A 85 6.79 1.04 -12.51
CA ALA A 85 8.15 1.50 -12.26
C ALA A 85 8.27 3.03 -12.18
N SER A 86 7.33 3.74 -11.52
CA SER A 86 7.36 5.18 -11.32
C SER A 86 8.36 5.58 -10.23
N SER A 87 9.27 6.51 -10.56
CA SER A 87 10.11 7.42 -9.73
C SER A 87 10.68 6.92 -8.37
N PRO A 88 11.59 7.65 -7.68
CA PRO A 88 12.49 7.07 -6.67
C PRO A 88 11.82 6.53 -5.38
N ASP A 89 10.53 6.72 -5.20
CA ASP A 89 9.72 6.26 -4.06
C ASP A 89 8.78 5.08 -4.39
N GLY A 90 8.65 4.65 -5.66
CA GLY A 90 7.82 3.49 -6.05
C GLY A 90 8.61 2.21 -6.32
N LEU A 91 7.96 1.22 -6.98
CA LEU A 91 8.61 -0.02 -7.44
C LEU A 91 9.78 0.22 -8.43
N GLY A 92 9.90 1.43 -8.99
CA GLY A 92 11.04 1.82 -9.81
C GLY A 92 12.37 1.71 -9.05
N ALA A 93 12.40 2.10 -7.78
CA ALA A 93 13.60 2.06 -6.94
C ALA A 93 13.90 0.70 -6.30
N TRP A 94 12.93 -0.21 -6.32
CA TRP A 94 13.04 -1.53 -5.71
C TRP A 94 13.79 -2.50 -6.64
N SER A 95 14.57 -3.39 -6.06
CA SER A 95 15.07 -4.56 -6.77
C SER A 95 13.95 -5.56 -7.03
N GLU A 96 14.16 -6.51 -7.94
CA GLU A 96 13.23 -7.64 -8.08
C GLU A 96 13.11 -8.44 -6.78
N GLN A 97 14.20 -8.56 -6.03
CA GLN A 97 14.21 -9.26 -4.75
C GLN A 97 13.34 -8.56 -3.70
N ASP A 98 13.33 -7.23 -3.65
CA ASP A 98 12.45 -6.47 -2.74
C ASP A 98 10.97 -6.76 -2.99
N ILE A 99 10.59 -6.99 -4.26
CA ILE A 99 9.23 -7.38 -4.65
C ILE A 99 8.94 -8.81 -4.20
N VAL A 100 9.87 -9.73 -4.48
CA VAL A 100 9.77 -11.14 -4.05
C VAL A 100 9.60 -11.24 -2.54
N ASP A 101 10.46 -10.54 -1.77
CA ASP A 101 10.42 -10.55 -0.31
C ASP A 101 9.13 -9.95 0.22
N THR A 102 8.62 -8.88 -0.40
CA THR A 102 7.33 -8.29 -0.02
C THR A 102 6.18 -9.27 -0.23
N LEU A 103 6.10 -9.92 -1.39
CA LEU A 103 5.02 -10.86 -1.69
C LEU A 103 5.10 -12.14 -0.84
N ARG A 104 6.31 -12.54 -0.45
CA ARG A 104 6.55 -13.74 0.34
C ARG A 104 6.37 -13.50 1.84
N ASN A 105 6.89 -12.40 2.34
CA ASN A 105 7.07 -12.14 3.77
C ASN A 105 6.20 -11.01 4.30
N GLY A 106 5.58 -10.23 3.41
CA GLY A 106 4.90 -8.97 3.73
C GLY A 106 5.84 -7.83 4.11
N ARG A 107 7.14 -8.01 3.93
CA ARG A 107 8.15 -6.99 4.23
C ARG A 107 9.44 -7.27 3.48
N ASN A 108 10.21 -6.22 3.25
CA ASN A 108 11.58 -6.27 2.78
C ASN A 108 12.47 -5.38 3.69
N ALA A 109 13.69 -5.09 3.28
CA ALA A 109 14.62 -4.28 4.07
C ALA A 109 14.11 -2.86 4.37
N HIS A 110 13.14 -2.34 3.61
CA HIS A 110 12.74 -0.93 3.68
C HIS A 110 11.23 -0.71 3.78
N PHE A 111 10.41 -1.71 3.46
CA PHE A 111 8.96 -1.61 3.36
C PHE A 111 8.27 -2.75 4.12
N ALA A 112 7.06 -2.47 4.56
CA ALA A 112 6.18 -3.40 5.24
C ALA A 112 4.75 -3.21 4.70
N SER A 113 4.07 -4.30 4.38
CA SER A 113 2.70 -4.27 3.87
C SER A 113 1.73 -3.79 4.94
N ILE A 114 0.66 -3.14 4.48
CA ILE A 114 -0.41 -2.60 5.33
C ILE A 114 -1.77 -2.95 4.73
N GLY A 115 -2.79 -3.01 5.57
CA GLY A 115 -4.17 -3.22 5.13
C GLY A 115 -4.39 -4.57 4.44
N PRO A 116 -5.31 -4.65 3.46
CA PRO A 116 -5.73 -5.89 2.80
C PRO A 116 -4.59 -6.66 2.12
N MET A 117 -3.48 -6.01 1.80
CA MET A 117 -2.33 -6.70 1.22
C MET A 117 -1.75 -7.76 2.17
N ASN A 118 -1.91 -7.57 3.49
CA ASN A 118 -1.51 -8.56 4.49
C ASN A 118 -2.23 -9.90 4.29
N ASP A 119 -3.52 -9.87 3.97
CA ASP A 119 -4.32 -11.07 3.71
C ASP A 119 -3.91 -11.73 2.38
N VAL A 120 -3.62 -10.91 1.36
CA VAL A 120 -3.10 -11.40 0.07
C VAL A 120 -1.78 -12.15 0.27
N ILE A 121 -0.87 -11.61 1.08
CA ILE A 121 0.40 -12.26 1.41
C ILE A 121 0.15 -13.52 2.23
N GLN A 122 -0.66 -13.42 3.29
CA GLN A 122 -0.88 -14.50 4.23
C GLN A 122 -1.59 -15.70 3.59
N HIS A 123 -2.51 -15.47 2.66
CA HIS A 123 -3.35 -16.52 2.09
C HIS A 123 -3.03 -16.87 0.64
N SER A 124 -2.10 -16.15 -0.01
CA SER A 124 -1.72 -16.42 -1.40
C SER A 124 -0.22 -16.24 -1.65
N GLY A 125 0.31 -15.02 -1.51
CA GLY A 125 1.67 -14.66 -1.93
C GLY A 125 2.77 -15.56 -1.37
N GLN A 126 2.69 -15.90 -0.08
CA GLN A 126 3.69 -16.76 0.57
C GLN A 126 3.73 -18.22 0.07
N TYR A 127 2.69 -18.65 -0.66
CA TYR A 127 2.57 -20.01 -1.21
C TYR A 127 2.98 -20.11 -2.68
N LEU A 128 3.29 -18.97 -3.32
CA LEU A 128 3.82 -18.97 -4.68
C LEU A 128 5.21 -19.60 -4.72
N THR A 129 5.50 -20.26 -5.84
CA THR A 129 6.85 -20.79 -6.08
C THR A 129 7.85 -19.66 -6.28
N ASP A 130 9.13 -19.92 -6.04
CA ASP A 130 10.20 -18.93 -6.30
C ASP A 130 10.20 -18.46 -7.76
N GLN A 131 9.86 -19.37 -8.70
CA GLN A 131 9.74 -19.05 -10.12
C GLN A 131 8.58 -18.10 -10.41
N ASP A 132 7.43 -18.31 -9.77
CA ASP A 132 6.25 -17.45 -9.94
C ASP A 132 6.48 -16.07 -9.31
N LEU A 133 7.09 -16.02 -8.12
CA LEU A 133 7.44 -14.74 -7.46
C LEU A 133 8.44 -13.94 -8.30
N ALA A 134 9.48 -14.59 -8.83
CA ALA A 134 10.44 -13.96 -9.72
C ALA A 134 9.78 -13.49 -11.03
N ALA A 135 8.86 -14.28 -11.60
CA ALA A 135 8.12 -13.90 -12.80
C ALA A 135 7.24 -12.65 -12.57
N ILE A 136 6.53 -12.59 -11.44
CA ILE A 136 5.75 -11.40 -11.05
C ILE A 136 6.67 -10.18 -10.91
N ALA A 137 7.77 -10.31 -10.18
CA ALA A 137 8.73 -9.22 -9.99
C ALA A 137 9.28 -8.71 -11.33
N LEU A 138 9.71 -9.62 -12.20
CA LEU A 138 10.24 -9.30 -13.52
C LEU A 138 9.19 -8.59 -14.40
N TYR A 139 7.94 -9.08 -14.41
CA TYR A 139 6.87 -8.44 -15.16
C TYR A 139 6.58 -7.03 -14.64
N LEU A 140 6.44 -6.84 -13.32
CA LEU A 140 6.20 -5.51 -12.73
C LEU A 140 7.33 -4.52 -13.05
N LYS A 141 8.59 -4.99 -13.04
CA LYS A 141 9.76 -4.18 -13.43
C LYS A 141 9.80 -3.85 -14.92
N SER A 142 9.17 -4.67 -15.77
CA SER A 142 9.09 -4.42 -17.21
C SER A 142 8.06 -3.36 -17.60
N LEU A 143 7.12 -3.03 -16.71
CA LEU A 143 6.07 -2.05 -16.98
C LEU A 143 6.65 -0.64 -17.12
N PRO A 144 6.23 0.13 -18.14
CA PRO A 144 6.74 1.48 -18.34
C PRO A 144 6.28 2.42 -17.21
N GLU A 145 7.11 3.40 -16.89
CA GLU A 145 6.75 4.50 -16.00
C GLU A 145 5.53 5.27 -16.54
N ILE A 146 4.70 5.76 -15.62
CA ILE A 146 3.54 6.58 -15.95
C ILE A 146 4.02 8.00 -16.24
N GLN A 147 3.88 8.43 -17.50
CA GLN A 147 4.21 9.80 -17.90
C GLN A 147 3.38 10.80 -17.08
N GLY A 148 4.04 11.66 -16.30
CA GLY A 148 3.39 12.66 -15.48
C GLY A 148 2.86 12.16 -14.13
N SER A 149 3.12 10.91 -13.71
CA SER A 149 2.95 10.55 -12.30
C SER A 149 3.81 11.47 -11.45
N SER A 150 3.20 12.03 -10.41
CA SER A 150 3.69 13.17 -9.64
C SER A 150 5.21 13.21 -9.49
N LYS A 151 5.80 14.32 -9.94
CA LYS A 151 7.23 14.60 -9.79
C LYS A 151 7.62 14.48 -8.32
N VAL A 152 8.39 13.44 -8.00
CA VAL A 152 9.29 13.30 -6.85
C VAL A 152 8.86 14.10 -5.61
N GLY A 153 8.12 13.44 -4.74
CA GLY A 153 7.89 13.90 -3.37
C GLY A 153 9.08 13.62 -2.44
N PHE A 154 10.24 13.21 -2.94
CA PHE A 154 11.36 12.82 -2.07
C PHE A 154 12.73 13.27 -2.58
N LYS A 155 13.44 14.03 -1.74
CA LYS A 155 14.87 14.28 -1.91
C LYS A 155 15.51 14.23 -0.54
N ALA A 156 16.28 13.17 -0.28
CA ALA A 156 16.94 12.93 1.00
C ALA A 156 17.54 14.20 1.60
N ASP A 157 17.19 14.46 2.86
CA ASP A 157 17.62 15.62 3.63
C ASP A 157 17.86 15.21 5.09
N GLU A 158 19.01 15.58 5.64
CA GLU A 158 19.39 15.27 7.02
C GLU A 158 18.95 16.34 8.02
N THR A 159 18.38 17.46 7.56
CA THR A 159 18.04 18.61 8.41
C THR A 159 17.14 18.21 9.58
N THR A 160 16.08 17.43 9.33
CA THR A 160 15.19 16.94 10.39
C THR A 160 15.94 16.06 11.39
N ALA A 161 16.76 15.12 10.92
CA ALA A 161 17.48 14.19 11.79
C ALA A 161 18.45 14.94 12.71
N LYS A 162 19.20 15.91 12.16
CA LYS A 162 20.14 16.75 12.91
C LYS A 162 19.46 17.58 13.99
N ALA A 163 18.31 18.19 13.68
CA ALA A 163 17.53 18.93 14.66
C ALA A 163 17.06 18.02 15.82
N LEU A 164 16.50 16.85 15.50
CA LEU A 164 16.05 15.92 16.54
C LEU A 164 17.22 15.40 17.40
N TRP A 165 18.39 15.16 16.81
CA TRP A 165 19.59 14.75 17.56
C TRP A 165 20.17 15.86 18.44
N SER A 166 20.01 17.13 18.09
CA SER A 166 20.40 18.26 18.94
C SER A 166 19.37 18.58 20.04
N GLY A 167 18.27 17.84 20.10
CA GLY A 167 17.16 18.08 21.03
C GLY A 167 16.20 19.17 20.58
N GLU A 168 16.30 19.63 19.32
CA GLU A 168 15.39 20.60 18.73
C GLU A 168 14.17 19.89 18.15
N SER A 169 12.97 20.25 18.61
CA SER A 169 11.70 19.78 18.04
C SER A 169 11.04 20.93 17.26
N PRO A 170 11.11 20.94 15.92
CA PRO A 170 10.69 22.10 15.11
C PRO A 170 9.17 22.31 15.05
N SER A 171 8.37 21.38 15.60
CA SER A 171 6.90 21.46 15.60
C SER A 171 6.30 20.55 16.66
N ARG A 172 5.02 20.74 16.97
CA ARG A 172 4.26 19.82 17.82
C ARG A 172 4.23 18.38 17.27
N GLY A 173 4.16 18.22 15.95
CA GLY A 173 4.24 16.90 15.31
C GLY A 173 5.59 16.21 15.53
N ALA A 174 6.68 16.98 15.62
CA ALA A 174 8.01 16.46 15.91
C ALA A 174 8.13 15.97 17.36
N GLU A 175 7.58 16.73 18.32
CA GLU A 175 7.53 16.31 19.73
C GLU A 175 6.77 14.99 19.88
N ILE A 176 5.57 14.91 19.29
CA ILE A 176 4.75 13.69 19.31
C ILE A 176 5.51 12.53 18.67
N TYR A 177 6.22 12.76 17.56
CA TYR A 177 7.01 11.74 16.89
C TYR A 177 8.14 11.20 17.78
N VAL A 178 8.88 12.08 18.45
CA VAL A 178 9.97 11.69 19.36
C VAL A 178 9.42 10.87 20.53
N ASP A 179 8.30 11.31 21.11
CA ASP A 179 7.70 10.67 22.29
C ASP A 179 7.11 9.28 22.00
N ASN A 180 6.58 9.06 20.79
CA ASN A 180 5.73 7.90 20.49
C ASN A 180 6.27 6.98 19.39
N CYS A 181 7.10 7.49 18.46
CA CYS A 181 7.43 6.77 17.22
C CYS A 181 8.93 6.52 17.05
N ALA A 182 9.78 7.45 17.51
CA ALA A 182 11.21 7.45 17.21
C ALA A 182 11.97 6.24 17.78
N ALA A 183 11.46 5.56 18.82
CA ALA A 183 12.08 4.34 19.33
C ALA A 183 12.11 3.20 18.30
N CYS A 184 11.11 3.13 17.41
CA CYS A 184 11.01 2.10 16.38
C CYS A 184 11.39 2.62 15.00
N HIS A 185 10.97 3.84 14.64
CA HIS A 185 11.22 4.42 13.31
C HIS A 185 12.47 5.30 13.23
N ARG A 186 13.16 5.49 14.36
CA ARG A 186 14.35 6.34 14.55
C ARG A 186 14.09 7.82 14.28
N THR A 187 14.94 8.68 14.81
CA THR A 187 14.86 10.14 14.55
C THR A 187 15.29 10.53 13.14
N ASP A 188 15.93 9.63 12.39
CA ASP A 188 16.27 9.79 10.97
C ASP A 188 15.25 9.14 10.03
N GLY A 189 14.17 8.56 10.55
CA GLY A 189 13.10 7.95 9.77
C GLY A 189 13.49 6.68 9.01
N HIS A 190 14.69 6.12 9.23
CA HIS A 190 15.13 4.91 8.51
C HIS A 190 14.56 3.62 9.09
N GLY A 191 14.11 3.64 10.34
CA GLY A 191 13.71 2.44 11.06
C GLY A 191 14.81 1.37 11.14
N TYR A 192 14.38 0.12 11.25
CA TYR A 192 15.26 -1.04 11.32
C TYR A 192 14.83 -2.02 10.24
N GLU A 193 15.77 -2.42 9.39
CA GLU A 193 15.50 -3.26 8.22
C GLU A 193 14.73 -4.51 8.62
N GLU A 194 13.76 -4.90 7.77
CA GLU A 194 12.88 -6.08 7.95
C GLU A 194 11.98 -6.08 9.20
N VAL A 195 12.11 -5.10 10.09
CA VAL A 195 11.36 -5.05 11.36
C VAL A 195 10.46 -3.82 11.43
N PHE A 196 11.05 -2.63 11.27
CA PHE A 196 10.35 -1.37 11.34
C PHE A 196 10.62 -0.59 10.04
N PRO A 197 9.61 -0.46 9.16
CA PRO A 197 9.82 0.11 7.83
C PRO A 197 10.33 1.55 7.93
N ARG A 198 11.11 1.94 6.92
CA ARG A 198 11.54 3.33 6.80
C ARG A 198 10.33 4.22 6.51
N LEU A 199 10.31 5.41 7.08
CA LEU A 199 9.36 6.48 6.78
C LEU A 199 9.93 7.46 5.75
N VAL A 200 11.26 7.56 5.67
CA VAL A 200 11.98 8.35 4.67
C VAL A 200 11.82 7.73 3.28
N GLY A 201 11.33 8.50 2.29
CA GLY A 201 11.15 8.02 0.92
C GLY A 201 10.16 6.85 0.78
N ASN A 202 9.23 6.69 1.74
CA ASN A 202 8.26 5.61 1.72
C ASN A 202 7.04 5.98 0.85
N PRO A 203 6.66 5.17 -0.15
CA PRO A 203 5.54 5.49 -1.05
C PRO A 203 4.21 5.67 -0.32
N SER A 204 3.94 4.93 0.76
CA SER A 204 2.72 5.10 1.56
C SER A 204 2.71 6.43 2.34
N VAL A 205 3.89 6.95 2.71
CA VAL A 205 4.02 8.28 3.31
C VAL A 205 3.86 9.37 2.25
N LEU A 206 4.30 9.12 1.02
CA LEU A 206 4.31 10.10 -0.07
C LEU A 206 3.03 10.12 -0.90
N ALA A 207 2.15 9.14 -0.70
CA ALA A 207 0.84 9.07 -1.34
C ALA A 207 0.06 10.39 -1.18
N GLU A 208 -0.62 10.82 -2.24
CA GLU A 208 -1.43 12.04 -2.26
C GLU A 208 -2.51 12.01 -1.18
N ASP A 209 -3.24 10.88 -1.11
CA ASP A 209 -4.24 10.61 -0.08
C ASP A 209 -3.56 10.04 1.19
N PRO A 210 -3.70 10.71 2.37
CA PRO A 210 -3.06 10.29 3.60
C PRO A 210 -3.83 9.19 4.37
N SER A 211 -4.98 8.70 3.87
CA SER A 211 -5.90 7.85 4.63
C SER A 211 -5.23 6.62 5.23
N SER A 212 -4.37 5.92 4.48
CA SER A 212 -3.65 4.75 5.00
C SER A 212 -2.70 5.09 6.14
N MET A 213 -2.01 6.23 6.05
CA MET A 213 -1.06 6.65 7.07
C MET A 213 -1.78 7.09 8.35
N ILE A 214 -2.89 7.83 8.21
CA ILE A 214 -3.76 8.18 9.34
C ILE A 214 -4.28 6.90 9.99
N ARG A 215 -4.78 5.95 9.20
CA ARG A 215 -5.37 4.71 9.68
C ARG A 215 -4.37 3.83 10.43
N VAL A 216 -3.13 3.71 9.93
CA VAL A 216 -2.04 2.97 10.61
C VAL A 216 -1.70 3.59 11.96
N ILE A 217 -1.67 4.92 12.06
CA ILE A 217 -1.37 5.59 13.34
C ILE A 217 -2.54 5.45 14.32
N LEU A 218 -3.77 5.65 13.85
CA LEU A 218 -4.94 5.62 14.72
C LEU A 218 -5.31 4.20 15.17
N GLY A 219 -5.18 3.21 14.29
CA GLY A 219 -5.63 1.82 14.52
C GLY A 219 -4.50 0.82 14.72
N GLY A 220 -3.25 1.25 14.63
CA GLY A 220 -2.10 0.36 14.61
C GLY A 220 -1.99 -0.41 13.29
N SER A 221 -1.01 -1.29 13.22
CA SER A 221 -0.82 -2.21 12.09
C SER A 221 -0.18 -3.50 12.56
N ARG A 222 -0.42 -4.58 11.83
CA ARG A 222 0.12 -5.90 12.11
C ARG A 222 0.70 -6.48 10.83
N LEU A 223 1.95 -6.91 10.86
CA LEU A 223 2.53 -7.63 9.72
C LEU A 223 2.08 -9.10 9.71
N PRO A 224 1.81 -9.68 8.52
CA PRO A 224 1.38 -11.06 8.43
C PRO A 224 2.50 -11.99 8.90
N SER A 225 2.14 -13.01 9.67
CA SER A 225 3.05 -14.12 9.97
C SER A 225 3.09 -15.06 8.76
N THR A 226 4.28 -15.27 8.21
CA THR A 226 4.51 -16.12 7.04
C THR A 226 5.50 -17.24 7.35
N GLN A 227 5.62 -18.22 6.46
CA GLN A 227 6.55 -19.34 6.65
C GLN A 227 8.02 -18.89 6.75
N GLN A 228 8.44 -17.90 5.95
CA GLN A 228 9.82 -17.38 6.01
C GLN A 228 9.99 -16.20 6.98
N ALA A 229 8.90 -15.53 7.39
CA ALA A 229 8.91 -14.47 8.38
C ALA A 229 7.79 -14.68 9.43
N PRO A 230 7.99 -15.60 10.41
CA PRO A 230 6.94 -15.99 11.34
C PRO A 230 6.63 -14.93 12.41
N SER A 231 7.51 -13.96 12.61
CA SER A 231 7.34 -12.91 13.61
C SER A 231 6.20 -11.97 13.25
N ASP A 232 5.17 -11.98 14.10
CA ASP A 232 4.01 -11.10 14.04
C ASP A 232 4.35 -9.75 14.68
N LEU A 233 4.87 -8.85 13.86
CA LEU A 233 5.30 -7.52 14.29
C LEU A 233 4.13 -6.55 14.31
N VAL A 234 3.97 -5.85 15.43
CA VAL A 234 2.82 -4.97 15.68
C VAL A 234 3.30 -3.54 15.89
N MET A 235 2.69 -2.62 15.14
CA MET A 235 2.69 -1.20 15.44
C MET A 235 1.46 -0.90 16.32
N PRO A 236 1.64 -0.36 17.53
CA PRO A 236 0.53 -0.08 18.44
C PRO A 236 -0.39 1.02 17.88
N ASP A 237 -1.64 1.03 18.35
CA ASP A 237 -2.59 2.06 18.02
C ASP A 237 -2.40 3.31 18.91
N PHE A 238 -2.51 4.48 18.29
CA PHE A 238 -2.40 5.78 18.97
C PHE A 238 -3.70 6.57 18.95
N GLY A 239 -4.79 6.01 18.40
CA GLY A 239 -6.08 6.68 18.29
C GLY A 239 -6.70 7.04 19.64
N TRP A 240 -6.42 6.26 20.69
CA TRP A 240 -6.86 6.57 22.06
C TRP A 240 -6.05 7.71 22.70
N ARG A 241 -4.82 7.95 22.23
CA ARG A 241 -3.86 8.88 22.82
C ARG A 241 -3.86 10.25 22.14
N LEU A 242 -4.05 10.26 20.83
CA LEU A 242 -3.98 11.46 20.00
C LEU A 242 -5.36 11.93 19.61
N ASN A 243 -5.64 13.22 19.81
CA ASN A 243 -6.78 13.87 19.19
C ASN A 243 -6.52 14.13 17.69
N ASP A 244 -7.54 14.60 16.97
CA ASP A 244 -7.45 14.74 15.51
C ASP A 244 -6.41 15.77 15.06
N GLN A 245 -6.26 16.85 15.83
CA GLN A 245 -5.25 17.89 15.57
C GLN A 245 -3.82 17.36 15.78
N GLU A 246 -3.59 16.64 16.88
CA GLU A 246 -2.28 16.06 17.20
C GLU A 246 -1.88 15.00 16.18
N ALA A 247 -2.82 14.15 15.77
CA ALA A 247 -2.58 13.17 14.72
C ALA A 247 -2.33 13.84 13.36
N ALA A 248 -3.06 14.90 13.00
CA ALA A 248 -2.84 15.66 11.77
C ALA A 248 -1.43 16.31 11.74
N GLN A 249 -0.99 16.88 12.87
CA GLN A 249 0.34 17.45 13.02
C GLN A 249 1.44 16.39 12.93
N LEU A 250 1.27 15.24 13.59
CA LEU A 250 2.20 14.11 13.52
C LEU A 250 2.33 13.58 12.08
N VAL A 251 1.21 13.32 11.42
CA VAL A 251 1.19 12.81 10.04
C VAL A 251 1.84 13.82 9.10
N SER A 252 1.52 15.11 9.25
CA SER A 252 2.11 16.17 8.44
C SER A 252 3.62 16.30 8.64
N PHE A 253 4.10 16.14 9.88
CA PHE A 253 5.52 16.13 10.21
C PHE A 253 6.25 14.99 9.47
N ILE A 254 5.77 13.75 9.60
CA ILE A 254 6.38 12.58 8.93
C ILE A 254 6.39 12.75 7.40
N ARG A 255 5.30 13.27 6.83
CA ARG A 255 5.13 13.54 5.38
C ARG A 255 6.03 14.66 4.83
N ASN A 256 6.63 15.46 5.69
CA ASN A 256 7.46 16.60 5.34
C ASN A 256 8.85 16.58 6.02
N SER A 257 9.27 15.41 6.50
CA SER A 257 10.54 15.18 7.18
C SER A 257 11.51 14.35 6.35
N TRP A 258 12.81 14.48 6.63
CA TRP A 258 13.88 13.69 6.00
C TRP A 258 13.98 13.80 4.47
N GLY A 259 13.38 14.85 3.91
CA GLY A 259 13.30 15.04 2.47
C GLY A 259 11.98 14.62 1.83
N ASN A 260 11.04 14.08 2.62
CA ASN A 260 9.66 13.83 2.18
C ASN A 260 8.95 15.16 1.88
N LYS A 261 8.08 15.12 0.87
CA LYS A 261 7.27 16.22 0.38
C LYS A 261 5.93 15.67 -0.09
N ALA A 262 4.98 15.63 0.83
CA ALA A 262 3.60 15.27 0.52
C ALA A 262 2.63 16.30 1.13
N PRO A 263 1.40 16.40 0.58
CA PRO A 263 0.39 17.31 1.11
C PRO A 263 0.22 17.20 2.62
N GLN A 264 0.07 18.34 3.27
CA GLN A 264 -0.25 18.42 4.70
C GLN A 264 -1.60 17.75 4.96
N VAL A 265 -1.77 17.27 6.18
CA VAL A 265 -3.00 16.61 6.64
C VAL A 265 -3.76 17.55 7.56
N SER A 266 -5.06 17.66 7.31
CA SER A 266 -5.98 18.44 8.13
C SER A 266 -6.62 17.61 9.22
N ASP A 267 -7.03 18.28 10.30
CA ASP A 267 -7.79 17.68 11.41
C ASP A 267 -9.07 16.99 10.89
N GLN A 268 -9.73 17.57 9.88
CA GLN A 268 -10.93 17.01 9.28
C GLN A 268 -10.67 15.67 8.60
N GLN A 269 -9.56 15.53 7.86
CA GLN A 269 -9.19 14.24 7.25
C GLN A 269 -8.97 13.16 8.32
N VAL A 270 -8.40 13.53 9.48
CA VAL A 270 -8.22 12.60 10.59
C VAL A 270 -9.56 12.21 11.21
N ALA A 271 -10.43 13.19 11.45
CA ALA A 271 -11.77 12.96 11.99
C ALA A 271 -12.61 12.05 11.08
N ASP A 272 -12.52 12.24 9.75
CA ASP A 272 -13.23 11.43 8.76
C ASP A 272 -12.74 9.97 8.78
N VAL A 273 -11.42 9.74 8.80
CA VAL A 273 -10.85 8.39 8.91
C VAL A 273 -11.25 7.74 10.23
N ARG A 274 -11.17 8.47 11.35
CA ARG A 274 -11.57 7.95 12.66
C ARG A 274 -13.03 7.53 12.69
N LYS A 275 -13.91 8.34 12.10
CA LYS A 275 -15.34 8.04 11.98
C LYS A 275 -15.56 6.78 11.13
N ALA A 276 -14.92 6.67 9.97
CA ALA A 276 -15.02 5.51 9.10
C ALA A 276 -14.56 4.22 9.82
N MET A 277 -13.42 4.25 10.50
CA MET A 277 -12.92 3.10 11.29
C MET A 277 -13.91 2.66 12.37
N LYS A 278 -14.57 3.61 13.03
CA LYS A 278 -15.59 3.31 14.05
C LYS A 278 -16.82 2.64 13.43
N GLU A 279 -17.32 3.17 12.32
CA GLU A 279 -18.47 2.61 11.61
C GLU A 279 -18.19 1.20 11.11
N GLU A 280 -17.00 0.95 10.57
CA GLU A 280 -16.55 -0.38 10.14
C GLU A 280 -16.48 -1.37 11.32
N HIS A 281 -15.95 -0.94 12.47
CA HIS A 281 -15.89 -1.76 13.67
C HIS A 281 -17.30 -2.14 14.17
N GLU A 282 -18.21 -1.18 14.21
CA GLU A 282 -19.61 -1.41 14.59
C GLU A 282 -20.32 -2.38 13.62
N GLN A 283 -20.07 -2.25 12.31
CA GLN A 283 -20.59 -3.17 11.29
C GLN A 283 -20.03 -4.59 11.44
N ALA A 284 -18.75 -4.74 11.76
CA ALA A 284 -18.12 -6.04 12.00
C ALA A 284 -18.72 -6.73 13.24
N LEU A 285 -18.95 -5.99 14.32
CA LEU A 285 -19.62 -6.51 15.51
C LEU A 285 -21.05 -6.96 15.20
N ALA A 286 -21.85 -6.13 14.54
CA ALA A 286 -23.22 -6.47 14.17
C ALA A 286 -23.31 -7.68 13.22
N SER A 287 -22.31 -7.88 12.37
CA SER A 287 -22.25 -9.02 11.44
C SER A 287 -21.89 -10.32 12.16
N SER A 288 -20.98 -10.27 13.13
CA SER A 288 -20.61 -11.44 13.94
C SER A 288 -21.75 -11.89 14.87
N GLU A 289 -22.49 -10.95 15.47
CA GLU A 289 -23.69 -11.26 16.27
C GLU A 289 -24.77 -11.96 15.44
N LYS A 290 -25.01 -11.53 14.20
CA LYS A 290 -25.96 -12.18 13.29
C LYS A 290 -25.55 -13.60 12.90
N GLN A 291 -24.25 -13.85 12.72
CA GLN A 291 -23.75 -15.20 12.46
C GLN A 291 -23.91 -16.13 13.67
N LEU A 292 -23.74 -15.60 14.89
CA LEU A 292 -23.93 -16.37 16.12
C LEU A 292 -25.40 -16.72 16.41
N ILE A 293 -26.35 -15.89 15.98
CA ILE A 293 -27.80 -16.13 16.16
C ILE A 293 -28.36 -17.07 15.07
N ALA A 294 -27.67 -17.19 13.93
CA ALA A 294 -28.08 -18.05 12.81
C ALA A 294 -27.64 -19.52 12.94
N HIS A 295 -26.95 -19.89 14.02
CA HIS A 295 -26.49 -21.23 14.35
C HIS A 295 -27.05 -21.71 15.69
#